data_AF-A0AA91Z597-F1
#
_entry.id   AF-A0AA91Z597-F1
#
_cell.length_a   1.000
_cell.length_b   1.000
_cell.length_c   1.000
_cell.angle_alpha   90.00
_cell.angle_beta   90.00
_cell.angle_gamma   90.00
#
_symmetry.space_group_name_H-M   'P 1'
#
loop_
_entity.id
_entity.type
_entity.pdbx_description
1 polymer ?
#
loop_
_entity_poly.entity_id
_entity_poly.type
_entity_poly.pdbx_seq_one_letter_code
_entity_poly.pdbx_strand_id
1 'polypeptide(L)'
;MKLAHACVVIACMPAVALAAPQVLLDSELNELDIRTLVIDPEDSTGPARADNPKHLRLTNNHSSAVECSLRPEPAEQAWTFFPEATIQPGEQAELRIGGDYSTETIRVKLICEDTQLL
;
A
#
# COMPACT_ATOMS: atom_id res chain seq x y z
N MET A 1 -54.14 25.94 -23.46
CA MET A 1 -53.25 25.12 -22.62
C MET A 1 -52.28 24.38 -23.53
N LYS A 2 -50.98 24.71 -23.50
CA LYS A 2 -49.92 23.97 -24.22
C LYS A 2 -48.73 23.86 -23.26
N LEU A 3 -48.67 22.76 -22.51
CA LEU A 3 -47.54 22.40 -21.66
C LEU A 3 -46.54 21.62 -22.52
N ALA A 4 -45.57 22.33 -23.09
CA ALA A 4 -44.42 21.70 -23.73
C ALA A 4 -43.48 21.19 -22.62
N HIS A 5 -43.53 19.89 -22.35
CA HIS A 5 -42.56 19.18 -21.52
C HIS A 5 -41.26 19.02 -22.31
N ALA A 6 -40.29 19.90 -22.07
CA ALA A 6 -38.91 19.69 -22.49
C ALA A 6 -38.21 18.83 -21.42
N CYS A 7 -38.13 17.52 -21.66
CA CYS A 7 -37.36 16.60 -20.85
C CYS A 7 -35.88 16.80 -21.19
N VAL A 8 -35.16 17.59 -20.38
CA VAL A 8 -33.71 17.77 -20.49
C VAL A 8 -33.05 16.47 -20.03
N VAL A 9 -32.55 15.69 -20.99
CA VAL A 9 -31.72 14.52 -20.73
C VAL A 9 -30.34 15.04 -20.28
N ILE A 10 -30.14 15.15 -18.97
CA ILE A 10 -28.82 15.34 -18.39
C ILE A 10 -28.03 14.06 -18.69
N ALA A 11 -27.10 14.14 -19.62
CA ALA A 11 -26.15 13.08 -19.91
C ALA A 11 -25.28 12.87 -18.66
N CYS A 12 -25.65 11.92 -17.82
CA CYS A 12 -24.76 11.36 -16.81
C CYS A 12 -23.64 10.62 -17.55
N MET A 13 -22.53 11.31 -17.84
CA MET A 13 -21.30 10.63 -18.22
C MET A 13 -20.85 9.80 -17.01
N PRO A 14 -20.73 8.46 -17.14
CA PRO A 14 -20.09 7.68 -16.09
C PRO A 14 -18.62 8.07 -16.12
N ALA A 15 -18.19 8.88 -15.15
CA ALA A 15 -16.79 9.00 -14.81
C ALA A 15 -16.34 7.61 -14.38
N VAL A 16 -15.79 6.84 -15.32
CA VAL A 16 -15.02 5.63 -15.01
C VAL A 16 -13.76 6.12 -14.29
N ALA A 17 -13.89 6.32 -12.98
CA ALA A 17 -12.76 6.41 -12.08
C ALA A 17 -12.05 5.06 -12.18
N LEU A 18 -10.97 5.02 -12.95
CA LEU A 18 -10.01 3.92 -12.89
C LEU A 18 -9.50 3.90 -11.45
N ALA A 19 -10.05 3.01 -10.64
CA ALA A 19 -9.65 2.84 -9.26
C ALA A 19 -8.17 2.45 -9.27
N ALA A 20 -7.34 3.26 -8.62
CA ALA A 20 -5.93 2.90 -8.41
C ALA A 20 -5.84 1.53 -7.74
N PRO A 21 -4.78 0.74 -8.01
CA PRO A 21 -4.60 -0.57 -7.39
C PRO A 21 -4.72 -0.44 -5.87
N GLN A 22 -5.67 -1.16 -5.27
CA GLN A 22 -5.85 -1.17 -3.82
C GLN A 22 -4.78 -2.08 -3.21
N VAL A 23 -4.09 -1.62 -2.18
CA VAL A 23 -3.19 -2.45 -1.38
C VAL A 23 -3.98 -3.04 -0.22
N LEU A 24 -4.10 -4.36 -0.18
CA LEU A 24 -4.58 -5.10 0.98
C LEU A 24 -3.37 -5.52 1.81
N LEU A 25 -3.20 -4.87 2.96
CA LEU A 25 -2.13 -5.15 3.91
C LEU A 25 -2.68 -6.01 5.05
N ASP A 26 -2.25 -7.25 5.12
CA ASP A 26 -2.35 -8.09 6.32
C ASP A 26 -1.15 -7.82 7.22
N SER A 27 -1.35 -7.82 8.54
CA SER A 27 -0.31 -7.41 9.50
C SER A 27 -0.26 -8.34 10.71
N GLU A 28 0.88 -9.02 10.87
CA GLU A 28 1.25 -9.78 12.07
C GLU A 28 2.27 -8.99 12.86
N LEU A 29 1.78 -8.19 13.82
CA LEU A 29 2.61 -7.29 14.61
C LEU A 29 3.06 -7.89 15.95
N ASN A 30 2.65 -9.11 16.31
CA ASN A 30 3.10 -9.79 17.54
C ASN A 30 3.05 -8.93 18.81
N GLU A 31 1.94 -8.19 19.02
CA GLU A 31 1.73 -7.24 20.14
C GLU A 31 2.63 -5.99 20.13
N LEU A 32 3.43 -5.77 19.09
CA LEU A 32 4.26 -4.59 18.90
C LEU A 32 3.43 -3.36 18.50
N ASP A 33 3.80 -2.19 19.03
CA ASP A 33 3.21 -0.90 18.65
C ASP A 33 3.90 -0.34 17.42
N ILE A 34 3.50 -0.84 16.25
CA ILE A 34 3.99 -0.40 14.95
C ILE A 34 2.87 0.30 14.19
N ARG A 35 3.10 1.55 13.80
CA ARG A 35 2.20 2.26 12.88
C ARG A 35 2.58 1.94 11.44
N THR A 36 1.59 1.57 10.64
CA THR A 36 1.74 1.26 9.21
C THR A 36 1.01 2.29 8.36
N LEU A 37 1.65 2.75 7.28
CA LEU A 37 1.04 3.67 6.32
C LEU A 37 1.50 3.35 4.90
N VAL A 38 0.55 3.05 4.01
CA VAL A 38 0.85 2.93 2.58
C VAL A 38 0.98 4.33 2.00
N ILE A 39 2.13 4.63 1.42
CA ILE A 39 2.43 5.91 0.79
C ILE A 39 2.77 5.71 -0.68
N ASP A 40 2.56 6.76 -1.46
CA ASP A 40 3.19 6.89 -2.77
C ASP A 40 4.66 7.31 -2.57
N PRO A 41 5.58 6.87 -3.44
CA PRO A 41 6.97 7.31 -3.42
C PRO A 41 7.00 8.82 -3.65
N GLU A 42 7.72 9.55 -2.81
CA GLU A 42 7.85 11.01 -2.94
C GLU A 42 8.46 11.36 -4.31
N ASP A 43 7.69 12.08 -5.13
CA ASP A 43 8.05 12.81 -6.34
C ASP A 43 9.27 12.28 -7.14
N SER A 44 9.08 11.21 -7.93
CA SER A 44 9.83 11.14 -9.18
C SER A 44 9.17 12.11 -10.15
N THR A 45 9.79 13.28 -10.38
CA THR A 45 9.44 14.26 -11.43
C THR A 45 9.72 13.70 -12.83
N GLY A 46 9.15 12.53 -13.13
CA GLY A 46 9.25 11.81 -14.38
C GLY A 46 7.87 11.29 -14.79
N PRO A 47 7.69 10.89 -16.07
CA PRO A 47 6.41 10.35 -16.52
C PRO A 47 6.01 9.19 -15.61
N ALA A 48 4.76 9.21 -15.12
CA ALA A 48 4.19 8.14 -14.33
C ALA A 48 4.44 6.81 -15.03
N ARG A 49 5.40 6.03 -14.53
CA ARG A 49 5.66 4.68 -15.02
C ARG A 49 4.42 3.87 -14.63
N ALA A 50 3.90 3.05 -15.55
CA ALA A 50 2.72 2.23 -15.32
C ALA A 50 2.84 1.33 -14.07
N ASP A 51 4.07 1.13 -13.61
CA ASP A 51 4.52 0.29 -12.52
C ASP A 51 4.24 0.87 -11.11
N ASN A 52 3.58 2.04 -10.97
CA ASN A 52 3.15 2.74 -9.73
C ASN A 52 3.65 2.09 -8.41
N PRO A 53 4.96 2.19 -8.09
CA PRO A 53 5.49 1.44 -6.96
C PRO A 53 4.92 2.01 -5.68
N LYS A 54 4.24 1.20 -4.86
CA LYS A 54 3.74 1.62 -3.54
C LYS A 54 4.81 1.38 -2.48
N HIS A 55 4.88 2.24 -1.48
CA HIS A 55 5.78 2.08 -0.34
C HIS A 55 4.96 1.88 0.94
N LEU A 56 5.49 1.10 1.87
CA LEU A 56 4.96 0.96 3.21
C LEU A 56 5.90 1.69 4.17
N ARG A 57 5.41 2.78 4.77
CA ARG A 57 6.09 3.46 5.87
C ARG A 57 5.69 2.81 7.18
N LEU A 58 6.71 2.45 7.96
CA LEU A 58 6.61 1.82 9.26
C LEU A 58 7.17 2.78 10.30
N THR A 59 6.49 2.97 11.42
CA THR A 59 6.99 3.74 12.57
C THR A 59 6.96 2.85 13.80
N ASN A 60 8.11 2.69 14.44
CA ASN A 60 8.23 1.89 15.65
C ASN A 60 7.94 2.77 16.89
N ASN A 61 6.74 2.63 17.46
CA ASN A 61 6.40 3.28 18.74
C ASN A 61 6.67 2.36 19.94
N HIS A 62 7.11 1.13 19.68
CA HIS A 62 7.46 0.17 20.72
C HIS A 62 8.79 0.55 21.41
N SER A 63 9.02 -0.01 22.60
CA SER A 63 10.18 0.34 23.44
C SER A 63 11.49 -0.35 23.05
N SER A 64 11.44 -1.36 22.18
CA SER A 64 12.58 -2.16 21.71
C SER A 64 12.71 -2.09 20.18
N ALA A 65 13.88 -2.48 19.67
CA ALA A 65 14.11 -2.53 18.24
C ALA A 65 13.30 -3.67 17.63
N VAL A 66 12.67 -3.40 16.49
CA VAL A 66 11.77 -4.33 15.80
C VAL A 66 12.32 -4.62 14.41
N GLU A 67 12.30 -5.88 14.02
CA GLU A 67 12.56 -6.31 12.66
C GLU A 67 11.25 -6.56 11.93
N CYS A 68 11.04 -5.86 10.83
CA CYS A 68 9.84 -6.00 10.01
C CYS A 68 10.21 -6.52 8.62
N SER A 69 9.51 -7.55 8.15
CA SER A 69 9.65 -8.10 6.82
C SER A 69 8.33 -8.04 6.05
N LEU A 70 8.44 -7.79 4.75
CA LEU A 70 7.32 -7.67 3.84
C LEU A 70 7.31 -8.88 2.90
N ARG A 71 6.19 -9.62 2.88
CA ARG A 71 6.03 -10.83 2.06
C ARG A 71 4.79 -10.71 1.17
N PRO A 72 4.84 -11.13 -0.10
CA PRO A 72 3.64 -11.38 -0.88
C PRO A 72 2.84 -12.52 -0.25
N GLU A 73 1.52 -12.51 -0.45
CA GLU A 73 0.74 -13.74 -0.23
C GLU A 73 1.19 -14.85 -1.20
N PRO A 74 0.98 -16.14 -0.87
CA PRO A 74 1.41 -17.27 -1.72
C PRO A 74 0.87 -17.25 -3.16
N ALA A 75 -0.21 -16.50 -3.42
CA ALA A 75 -0.79 -16.34 -4.75
C ALA A 75 -0.02 -15.33 -5.63
N GLU A 76 0.85 -14.49 -5.03
CA GLU A 76 1.49 -13.37 -5.70
C GLU A 76 2.84 -13.79 -6.30
N GLN A 77 2.84 -14.02 -7.62
CA GLN A 77 4.03 -14.51 -8.35
C GLN A 77 4.89 -13.38 -8.94
N ALA A 78 4.38 -12.14 -8.94
CA ALA A 78 5.05 -10.99 -9.54
C ALA A 78 6.17 -10.40 -8.65
N TRP A 79 6.28 -10.85 -7.39
CA TRP A 79 7.16 -10.26 -6.40
C TRP A 79 8.33 -11.19 -6.06
N THR A 80 9.52 -10.81 -6.51
CA THR A 80 10.73 -11.66 -6.43
C THR A 80 11.75 -11.21 -5.38
N PHE A 81 11.46 -10.15 -4.63
CA PHE A 81 12.33 -9.57 -3.62
C PHE A 81 11.55 -9.30 -2.34
N PHE A 82 12.07 -9.65 -1.18
CA PHE A 82 11.34 -9.52 0.08
C PHE A 82 12.06 -8.51 0.98
N PRO A 83 11.61 -7.24 1.03
CA PRO A 83 12.28 -6.25 1.84
C PRO A 83 12.11 -6.52 3.33
N GLU A 84 13.16 -6.24 4.07
CA GLU A 84 13.21 -6.26 5.53
C GLU A 84 13.89 -4.99 6.05
N ALA A 85 13.52 -4.56 7.24
CA ALA A 85 14.16 -3.46 7.94
C ALA A 85 14.10 -3.65 9.45
N THR A 86 15.23 -3.36 10.11
CA THR A 86 15.28 -3.16 11.55
C THR A 86 15.00 -1.69 11.86
N ILE A 87 14.05 -1.43 12.76
CA ILE A 87 13.59 -0.09 13.13
C ILE A 87 13.85 0.12 14.62
N GLN A 88 14.68 1.10 14.97
CA GLN A 88 14.92 1.43 16.38
C GLN A 88 13.67 2.08 17.02
N PRO A 89 13.55 2.07 18.36
CA PRO A 89 12.47 2.76 19.06
C PRO A 89 12.35 4.23 18.65
N GLY A 90 11.15 4.65 18.25
CA GLY A 90 10.86 6.01 17.80
C GLY A 90 11.29 6.33 16.36
N GLU A 91 11.93 5.39 15.66
CA GLU A 91 12.35 5.58 14.27
C GLU A 91 11.31 5.08 13.26
N GLN A 92 11.59 5.38 11.98
CA GLN A 92 10.76 4.98 10.86
C GLN A 92 11.60 4.34 9.75
N ALA A 93 10.98 3.42 9.02
CA ALA A 93 11.56 2.81 7.82
C ALA A 93 10.52 2.75 6.70
N GLU A 94 11.01 2.64 5.47
CA GLU A 94 10.17 2.43 4.30
C GLU A 94 10.52 1.13 3.61
N LEU A 95 9.52 0.28 3.40
CA LEU A 95 9.64 -0.94 2.62
C LEU A 95 8.91 -0.78 1.30
N ARG A 96 9.62 -1.02 0.20
CA ARG A 96 9.03 -0.98 -1.13
C ARG A 96 8.13 -2.20 -1.34
N ILE A 97 6.88 -1.97 -1.72
CA ILE A 97 6.02 -3.04 -2.24
C ILE A 97 6.47 -3.29 -3.68
N GLY A 98 6.99 -4.49 -3.93
CA GLY A 98 7.48 -4.90 -5.25
C GLY A 98 6.42 -5.65 -6.05
N GLY A 99 6.58 -5.67 -7.37
CA GLY A 99 5.63 -6.28 -8.33
C GLY A 99 5.05 -5.24 -9.28
N ASP A 100 4.66 -5.67 -10.48
CA ASP A 100 3.97 -4.85 -11.47
C ASP A 100 2.46 -5.10 -11.35
N TYR A 101 1.74 -4.13 -10.76
CA TYR A 101 0.31 -4.24 -10.50
C TYR A 101 -0.43 -3.13 -11.24
N SER A 102 -0.55 -3.31 -12.55
CA SER A 102 -1.26 -2.37 -13.40
C SER A 102 -2.78 -2.37 -13.21
N THR A 103 -3.38 -3.46 -12.71
CA THR A 103 -4.85 -3.58 -12.55
C THR A 103 -5.34 -4.46 -11.39
N GLU A 104 -4.45 -5.08 -10.61
CA GLU A 104 -4.83 -6.06 -9.59
C GLU A 104 -4.63 -5.54 -8.16
N THR A 105 -5.48 -6.00 -7.23
CA THR A 105 -5.32 -5.74 -5.81
C THR A 105 -4.04 -6.39 -5.31
N ILE A 106 -3.16 -5.60 -4.70
CA ILE A 106 -1.87 -6.09 -4.18
C ILE A 106 -2.10 -6.67 -2.79
N ARG A 107 -1.86 -7.97 -2.59
CA ARG A 107 -1.95 -8.59 -1.27
C ARG A 107 -0.57 -8.75 -0.65
N VAL A 108 -0.39 -8.14 0.51
CA VAL A 108 0.91 -8.07 1.19
C VAL A 108 0.72 -8.43 2.65
N LYS A 109 1.65 -9.21 3.17
CA LYS A 109 1.75 -9.53 4.59
C LYS A 109 2.96 -8.83 5.19
N LEU A 110 2.73 -8.01 6.21
CA LEU A 110 3.76 -7.45 7.07
C LEU A 110 3.91 -8.34 8.31
N ILE A 111 5.14 -8.75 8.60
CA ILE A 111 5.48 -9.52 9.80
C ILE A 111 6.51 -8.69 10.56
N CYS A 112 6.24 -8.36 11.82
CA CYS A 112 7.17 -7.63 12.67
C CYS A 112 7.45 -8.43 13.96
N GLU A 113 8.72 -8.52 14.34
CA GLU A 113 9.19 -9.28 15.50
C GLU A 113 10.15 -8.44 16.35
N ASP A 114 10.12 -8.63 17.67
CA ASP A 114 11.07 -7.98 18.56
C ASP A 114 12.45 -8.61 18.36
N THR A 115 13.46 -7.80 18.09
CA THR A 115 14.86 -8.26 17.94
C THR A 115 15.43 -8.88 19.21
N GLN A 116 14.83 -8.65 20.37
CA GLN A 116 15.21 -9.29 21.62
C GLN A 116 14.65 -10.71 21.79
N LEU A 117 13.70 -11.11 20.95
CA LEU A 117 13.06 -12.42 20.95
C LEU A 117 13.51 -13.32 19.78
N LEU A 118 14.38 -12.80 18.91
CA LEU A 118 15.06 -13.47 17.79
C LEU A 118 16.38 -14.12 18.23
#